data_AF-A0A946EX98-F1
#
_entry.id   AF-A0A946EX98-F1
#
_cell.length_a   1.000
_cell.length_b   1.000
_cell.length_c   1.000
_cell.angle_alpha   90.00
_cell.angle_beta   90.00
_cell.angle_gamma   90.00
#
_symmetry.space_group_name_H-M   'P 1'
#
loop_
_entity.id
_entity.type
_entity.pdbx_description
1 polymer ?
#
loop_
_entity_poly.entity_id
_entity_poly.type
_entity_poly.pdbx_seq_one_letter_code
_entity_poly.pdbx_strand_id
1 'polypeptide(L)'
;MNKLQLTASILIASTLFMSACEEYLSDDAYLSENSDSYDGFVEKGWVYFSSGSYEEALSSFQSASERDATQPEVYLGMGWSQLRVLDLVNAESNFQKVLSFAFLDTANTNQLINNANAGLTFLALINGDFENVIYFGDQIIADNSDYIFDKDATISTQAIFLSLAEAHYYLNQISEAYTFSLLTGKTFGTALDTSGIALISEHYDNSSIDGLVKASTPNTAQVLITVANATISGLTYRVAEVYEGTENFDVQGNPIPAVGDTVVIDYTFTTDYPAFMFELLAKITE
;
A
#
# COMPACT_ATOMS: atom_id res chain seq x y z
N MET A 1 80.40 28.24 51.30
CA MET A 1 79.99 28.76 49.97
C MET A 1 79.23 27.66 49.24
N ASN A 2 77.98 27.96 48.83
CA ASN A 2 77.03 27.21 47.98
C ASN A 2 76.63 25.79 48.45
N LYS A 3 75.41 25.45 48.93
CA LYS A 3 74.00 25.68 48.52
C LYS A 3 73.67 25.28 47.08
N LEU A 4 73.00 24.13 46.88
CA LEU A 4 71.67 23.92 46.23
C LEU A 4 71.45 22.40 45.97
N GLN A 5 70.55 21.74 46.72
CA GLN A 5 69.18 21.31 46.34
C GLN A 5 69.08 20.13 45.35
N LEU A 6 68.58 18.97 45.82
CA LEU A 6 67.28 18.39 45.38
C LEU A 6 66.85 17.20 46.29
N THR A 7 65.76 17.44 47.03
CA THR A 7 64.75 16.59 47.74
C THR A 7 64.82 15.05 47.61
N ALA A 8 64.94 14.24 48.68
CA ALA A 8 63.96 13.88 49.75
C ALA A 8 62.67 13.19 49.22
N SER A 9 62.60 11.84 49.21
CA SER A 9 61.98 10.98 50.25
C SER A 9 60.44 11.11 50.30
N ILE A 10 59.67 10.21 49.68
CA ILE A 10 59.06 8.98 50.25
C ILE A 10 58.22 9.20 51.52
N LEU A 11 56.90 9.07 51.32
CA LEU A 11 55.83 8.53 52.17
C LEU A 11 55.19 9.43 53.26
N ILE A 12 53.89 9.14 53.48
CA ILE A 12 52.89 9.74 54.38
C ILE A 12 52.04 10.80 53.62
N ALA A 13 50.72 10.73 53.45
CA ALA A 13 49.68 10.02 54.19
C ALA A 13 48.51 9.67 53.26
N SER A 14 48.05 8.43 53.40
CA SER A 14 46.69 8.02 53.11
C SER A 14 45.72 8.81 54.00
N THR A 15 45.02 9.80 53.44
CA THR A 15 43.70 10.32 53.88
C THR A 15 43.36 11.57 53.07
N LEU A 16 42.76 11.40 51.89
CA LEU A 16 41.92 12.41 51.21
C LEU A 16 41.29 11.76 49.96
N PHE A 17 40.59 10.66 50.19
CA PHE A 17 39.52 10.20 49.30
C PHE A 17 38.23 10.41 50.09
N MET A 18 37.61 11.57 49.94
CA MET A 18 36.17 11.80 50.15
C MET A 18 35.88 13.26 49.78
N SER A 19 34.72 13.44 49.14
CA SER A 19 34.07 14.69 48.72
C SER A 19 34.74 15.51 47.60
N ALA A 20 34.68 14.96 46.38
CA ALA A 20 34.48 15.76 45.17
C ALA A 20 33.74 14.92 44.10
N CYS A 21 32.65 14.28 44.49
CA CYS A 21 31.52 14.07 43.57
C CYS A 21 30.52 15.13 43.99
N GLU A 22 30.61 16.30 43.38
CA GLU A 22 29.46 17.17 43.29
C GLU A 22 28.51 16.42 42.35
N GLU A 23 27.53 15.76 42.95
CA GLU A 23 26.39 15.17 42.28
C GLU A 23 25.67 16.33 41.60
N TYR A 24 26.02 16.60 40.33
CA TYR A 24 25.08 17.25 39.42
C TYR A 24 23.95 16.25 39.21
N LEU A 25 23.07 16.17 40.21
CA LEU A 25 21.72 15.67 40.03
C LEU A 25 21.10 16.61 39.00
N SER A 26 21.02 16.12 37.77
CA SER A 26 20.04 16.62 36.81
C SER A 26 18.72 16.67 37.54
N ASP A 27 18.19 17.87 37.71
CA ASP A 27 16.92 18.11 38.38
C ASP A 27 15.83 17.65 37.40
N ASP A 28 15.65 16.33 37.32
CA ASP A 28 14.69 15.63 36.44
C ASP A 28 13.23 15.98 36.77
N ALA A 29 13.02 16.84 37.77
CA ALA A 29 11.74 17.46 38.09
C ALA A 29 11.15 18.27 36.90
N TYR A 30 11.96 18.74 35.94
CA TYR A 30 11.46 19.37 34.71
C TYR A 30 10.98 18.37 33.64
N LEU A 31 11.38 17.09 33.73
CA LEU A 31 10.86 16.00 32.89
C LEU A 31 9.46 15.53 33.33
N SER A 32 8.88 16.19 34.34
CA SER A 32 7.55 15.87 34.88
C SER A 32 6.40 16.63 34.20
N GLU A 33 6.67 17.51 33.24
CA GLU A 33 5.64 17.90 32.29
C GLU A 33 5.50 16.76 31.28
N ASN A 34 4.34 16.08 31.29
CA ASN A 34 4.01 14.96 30.38
C ASN A 34 4.30 15.25 28.89
N SER A 35 4.49 16.51 28.49
CA SER A 35 4.77 16.92 27.10
C SER A 35 6.09 16.42 26.53
N ASP A 36 7.12 16.15 27.36
CA ASP A 36 8.46 15.73 26.89
C ASP A 36 8.69 14.21 27.01
N SER A 37 7.62 13.46 27.25
CA SER A 37 7.56 12.00 27.22
C SER A 37 7.47 11.47 25.78
N TYR A 38 7.69 10.16 25.61
CA TYR A 38 7.43 9.48 24.33
C TYR A 38 6.00 9.77 23.82
N ASP A 39 4.99 9.50 24.66
CA ASP A 39 3.58 9.67 24.30
C ASP A 39 3.27 11.15 23.99
N GLY A 40 3.84 12.08 24.77
CA GLY A 40 3.67 13.51 24.56
C GLY A 40 4.22 13.98 23.21
N PHE A 41 5.39 13.49 22.80
CA PHE A 41 5.96 13.79 21.49
C PHE A 41 5.19 13.14 20.34
N VAL A 42 4.68 11.92 20.50
CA VAL A 42 3.82 11.26 19.50
C VAL A 42 2.51 12.02 19.30
N GLU A 43 1.82 12.37 20.40
CA GLU A 43 0.59 13.15 20.34
C GLU A 43 0.82 14.49 19.65
N LYS A 44 1.88 15.20 20.02
CA LYS A 44 2.25 16.47 19.38
C LYS A 44 2.57 16.30 17.89
N GLY A 45 3.28 15.23 17.53
CA GLY A 45 3.58 14.88 16.14
C GLY A 45 2.32 14.68 15.31
N TRP A 46 1.35 13.93 15.83
CA TRP A 46 0.07 13.74 15.14
C TRP A 46 -0.77 15.01 15.07
N VAL A 47 -0.76 15.85 16.11
CA VAL A 47 -1.42 17.16 16.07
C VAL A 47 -0.85 18.03 14.95
N TYR A 48 0.48 18.11 14.83
CA TYR A 48 1.13 18.84 13.74
C TYR A 48 0.84 18.21 12.38
N PHE A 49 0.85 16.88 12.28
CA PHE A 49 0.56 16.19 11.04
C PHE A 49 -0.85 16.52 10.55
N SER A 50 -1.86 16.39 11.42
CA SER A 50 -3.26 16.69 11.09
C SER A 50 -3.51 18.18 10.83
N SER A 51 -2.63 19.08 11.31
CA SER A 51 -2.67 20.51 10.96
C SER A 51 -1.91 20.87 9.67
N GLY A 52 -1.28 19.90 9.01
CA GLY A 52 -0.48 20.10 7.80
C GLY A 52 0.93 20.66 8.06
N SER A 53 1.38 20.69 9.31
CA SER A 53 2.70 21.14 9.75
C SER A 53 3.67 19.96 9.76
N TYR A 54 3.99 19.44 8.58
CA TYR A 54 4.68 18.15 8.43
C TYR A 54 6.13 18.17 8.92
N GLU A 55 6.84 19.27 8.76
CA GLU A 55 8.20 19.44 9.28
C GLU A 55 8.22 19.46 10.82
N GLU A 56 7.27 20.14 11.46
CA GLU A 56 7.12 20.14 12.92
C GLU A 56 6.65 18.77 13.45
N ALA A 57 5.80 18.08 12.68
CA ALA A 57 5.39 16.71 12.97
C ALA A 57 6.62 15.78 12.96
N LEU A 58 7.42 15.86 11.90
CA LEU A 58 8.66 15.09 11.76
C LEU A 58 9.62 15.36 12.93
N SER A 59 9.83 16.62 13.30
CA SER A 59 10.66 16.98 14.45
C SER A 59 10.13 16.37 15.76
N SER A 60 8.80 16.34 15.95
CA SER A 60 8.19 15.77 17.15
C SER A 60 8.34 14.26 17.20
N PHE A 61 8.11 13.56 16.08
CA PHE A 61 8.34 12.11 16.00
C PHE A 61 9.81 11.73 16.15
N GLN A 62 10.74 12.56 15.68
CA GLN A 62 12.18 12.37 15.95
C GLN A 62 12.45 12.42 17.46
N SER A 63 11.96 13.43 18.17
CA SER A 63 12.07 13.49 19.63
C SER A 63 11.42 12.29 20.33
N ALA A 64 10.27 11.79 19.84
CA ALA A 64 9.67 10.56 20.35
C ALA A 64 10.60 9.35 20.16
N SER A 65 11.19 9.19 18.97
CA SER A 65 12.12 8.10 18.67
C SER A 65 13.41 8.14 19.51
N GLU A 66 13.83 9.32 19.97
CA GLU A 66 14.95 9.48 20.91
C GLU A 66 14.60 9.03 22.33
N ARG A 67 13.31 9.06 22.70
CA ARG A 67 12.80 8.56 23.99
C ARG A 67 12.62 7.04 23.96
N ASP A 68 12.03 6.50 22.91
CA ASP A 68 11.91 5.06 22.70
C ASP A 68 11.92 4.69 21.20
N ALA A 69 13.03 4.11 20.76
CA ALA A 69 13.24 3.67 19.38
C ALA A 69 12.59 2.31 19.06
N THR A 70 11.98 1.63 20.03
CA THR A 70 11.34 0.31 19.81
C THR A 70 9.88 0.41 19.41
N GLN A 71 9.30 1.61 19.45
CA GLN A 71 7.88 1.81 19.17
C GLN A 71 7.64 2.06 17.68
N PRO A 72 6.89 1.18 16.97
CA PRO A 72 6.68 1.31 15.53
C PRO A 72 5.90 2.57 15.12
N GLU A 73 5.04 3.11 15.99
CA GLU A 73 4.20 4.28 15.68
C GLU A 73 5.03 5.54 15.33
N VAL A 74 6.21 5.74 15.93
CA VAL A 74 7.03 6.91 15.61
C VAL A 74 7.52 6.86 14.17
N TYR A 75 7.91 5.67 13.70
CA TYR A 75 8.34 5.47 12.32
C TYR A 75 7.18 5.65 11.35
N LEU A 76 5.96 5.28 11.75
CA LEU A 76 4.77 5.57 10.95
C LEU A 76 4.55 7.08 10.80
N GLY A 77 4.61 7.83 11.90
CA GLY A 77 4.50 9.28 11.90
C GLY A 77 5.58 9.98 11.07
N MET A 78 6.84 9.54 11.21
CA MET A 78 7.95 10.03 10.38
C MET A 78 7.73 9.72 8.90
N GLY A 79 7.33 8.49 8.56
CA GLY A 79 7.09 8.05 7.18
C GLY A 79 6.03 8.90 6.49
N TRP A 80 4.87 9.11 7.14
CA TRP A 80 3.81 9.96 6.62
C TRP A 80 4.22 11.43 6.50
N SER A 81 4.90 11.97 7.51
CA SER A 81 5.38 13.37 7.48
C SER A 81 6.38 13.59 6.35
N GLN A 82 7.30 12.64 6.15
CA GLN A 82 8.30 12.67 5.08
C GLN A 82 7.68 12.52 3.69
N LEU A 83 6.69 11.63 3.54
CA LEU A 83 5.96 11.48 2.28
C LEU A 83 5.27 12.80 1.89
N ARG A 84 4.68 13.51 2.86
CA ARG A 84 4.00 14.79 2.64
C ARG A 84 4.94 15.93 2.21
N VAL A 85 6.21 15.87 2.60
CA VAL A 85 7.25 16.82 2.15
C VAL A 85 8.09 16.27 0.98
N LEU A 86 7.65 15.17 0.36
CA LEU A 86 8.29 14.48 -0.78
C LEU A 86 9.72 13.99 -0.50
N ASP A 87 10.05 13.70 0.76
CA ASP A 87 11.26 12.98 1.15
C ASP A 87 11.02 11.47 1.02
N LEU A 88 10.88 11.00 -0.22
CA LEU A 88 10.42 9.65 -0.54
C LEU A 88 11.36 8.56 0.02
N VAL A 89 12.67 8.77 -0.04
CA VAL A 89 13.65 7.77 0.41
C VAL A 89 13.54 7.51 1.91
N ASN A 90 13.46 8.58 2.71
CA ASN A 90 13.32 8.40 4.15
C ASN A 90 11.91 7.93 4.53
N ALA A 91 10.88 8.36 3.80
CA ALA A 91 9.52 7.89 3.99
C ALA A 91 9.43 6.36 3.82
N GLU A 92 9.94 5.85 2.70
CA GLU A 92 10.00 4.40 2.42
C GLU A 92 10.73 3.65 3.53
N SER A 93 11.92 4.13 3.92
CA SER A 93 12.72 3.51 4.98
C SER A 93 11.96 3.44 6.30
N ASN A 94 11.21 4.49 6.66
CA ASN A 94 10.45 4.50 7.90
C ASN A 94 9.20 3.63 7.82
N PHE A 95 8.48 3.56 6.70
CA PHE A 95 7.39 2.59 6.52
C PHE A 95 7.91 1.14 6.61
N GLN A 96 9.06 0.82 6.02
CA GLN A 96 9.67 -0.52 6.13
C GLN A 96 10.04 -0.87 7.57
N LYS A 97 10.46 0.10 8.40
CA LYS A 97 10.66 -0.12 9.84
C LYS A 97 9.36 -0.46 10.55
N VAL A 98 8.25 0.20 10.19
CA VAL A 98 6.92 -0.17 10.74
C VAL A 98 6.62 -1.63 10.42
N LEU A 99 6.74 -2.05 9.16
CA LEU A 99 6.51 -3.45 8.78
C LEU A 99 7.43 -4.43 9.52
N SER A 100 8.66 -4.01 9.82
CA SER A 100 9.64 -4.83 10.55
C SER A 100 9.36 -4.92 12.05
N PHE A 101 8.78 -3.89 12.65
CA PHE A 101 8.64 -3.76 14.12
C PHE A 101 7.19 -3.75 14.62
N ALA A 102 6.18 -3.76 13.74
CA ALA A 102 4.76 -3.73 14.13
C ALA A 102 4.38 -4.84 15.12
N PHE A 103 5.06 -5.98 15.06
CA PHE A 103 4.85 -7.11 15.99
C PHE A 103 5.16 -6.76 17.46
N LEU A 104 5.91 -5.68 17.73
CA LEU A 104 6.21 -5.20 19.08
C LEU A 104 4.99 -4.54 19.73
N ASP A 105 4.09 -3.96 18.93
CA ASP A 105 2.79 -3.46 19.39
C ASP A 105 1.70 -4.46 19.03
N THR A 106 1.51 -5.44 19.90
CA THR A 106 0.52 -6.51 19.71
C THR A 106 -0.94 -6.03 19.69
N ALA A 107 -1.22 -4.82 20.19
CA ALA A 107 -2.57 -4.29 20.21
C ALA A 107 -2.95 -3.67 18.85
N ASN A 108 -1.99 -3.02 18.18
CA ASN A 108 -2.23 -2.26 16.95
C ASN A 108 -1.52 -2.82 15.72
N THR A 109 -0.96 -4.04 15.77
CA THR A 109 -0.13 -4.62 14.70
C THR A 109 -0.74 -4.47 13.30
N ASN A 110 -1.99 -4.90 13.08
CA ASN A 110 -2.63 -4.83 11.75
C ASN A 110 -2.88 -3.37 11.31
N GLN A 111 -3.30 -2.50 12.23
CA GLN A 111 -3.52 -1.09 11.92
C GLN A 111 -2.20 -0.42 11.49
N LEU A 112 -1.10 -0.67 12.20
CA LEU A 112 0.22 -0.17 11.86
C LEU A 112 0.69 -0.67 10.49
N ILE A 113 0.51 -1.96 10.21
CA ILE A 113 0.85 -2.56 8.91
C ILE A 113 0.03 -1.92 7.79
N ASN A 114 -1.29 -1.80 7.94
CA ASN A 114 -2.15 -1.19 6.93
C ASN A 114 -1.82 0.29 6.70
N ASN A 115 -1.54 1.04 7.77
CA ASN A 115 -1.13 2.44 7.68
C ASN A 115 0.22 2.59 6.97
N ALA A 116 1.16 1.68 7.18
CA ALA A 116 2.44 1.68 6.47
C ALA A 116 2.29 1.24 5.00
N ASN A 117 1.50 0.20 4.73
CA ASN A 117 1.20 -0.25 3.38
C ASN A 117 0.50 0.85 2.57
N ALA A 118 -0.44 1.60 3.17
CA ALA A 118 -1.08 2.74 2.50
C ALA A 118 -0.05 3.80 2.10
N GLY A 119 0.89 4.13 2.99
CA GLY A 119 2.01 5.02 2.68
C GLY A 119 2.88 4.51 1.53
N LEU A 120 3.19 3.21 1.53
CA LEU A 120 3.97 2.56 0.46
C LEU A 120 3.21 2.47 -0.86
N THR A 121 1.88 2.28 -0.86
CA THR A 121 1.04 2.33 -2.06
C THR A 121 1.15 3.69 -2.73
N PHE A 122 0.97 4.79 -1.99
CA PHE A 122 1.06 6.13 -2.59
C PHE A 122 2.49 6.51 -2.98
N LEU A 123 3.49 6.08 -2.21
CA LEU A 123 4.89 6.28 -2.55
C LEU A 123 5.25 5.56 -3.86
N ALA A 124 4.82 4.30 -4.01
CA ALA A 124 5.00 3.52 -5.23
C ALA A 124 4.30 4.19 -6.42
N LEU A 125 3.10 4.72 -6.20
CA LEU A 125 2.35 5.46 -7.23
C LEU A 125 3.12 6.70 -7.70
N ILE A 126 3.65 7.50 -6.78
CA ILE A 126 4.48 8.69 -7.10
C ILE A 126 5.71 8.29 -7.94
N ASN A 127 6.30 7.13 -7.64
CA ASN A 127 7.46 6.61 -8.37
C ASN A 127 7.11 5.91 -9.69
N GLY A 128 5.82 5.72 -10.01
CA GLY A 128 5.38 4.93 -11.17
C GLY A 128 5.68 3.44 -11.05
N ASP A 129 5.86 2.93 -9.83
CA ASP A 129 6.12 1.52 -9.53
C ASP A 129 4.79 0.77 -9.33
N PHE A 130 4.11 0.53 -10.44
CA PHE A 130 2.75 0.00 -10.45
C PHE A 130 2.62 -1.42 -9.87
N GLU A 131 3.67 -2.25 -9.96
CA GLU A 131 3.68 -3.58 -9.33
C GLU A 131 3.62 -3.46 -7.81
N ASN A 132 4.38 -2.52 -7.23
CA ASN A 132 4.35 -2.27 -5.79
C ASN A 132 3.07 -1.56 -5.33
N VAL A 133 2.45 -0.72 -6.17
CA VAL A 133 1.10 -0.18 -5.88
C VAL A 133 0.12 -1.32 -5.65
N ILE A 134 0.10 -2.31 -6.55
CA ILE A 134 -0.76 -3.49 -6.46
C ILE A 134 -0.41 -4.31 -5.21
N TYR A 135 0.88 -4.64 -5.03
CA TYR A 135 1.32 -5.47 -3.92
C TYR A 135 0.88 -4.91 -2.56
N PHE A 136 1.17 -3.64 -2.26
CA PHE A 136 0.84 -3.03 -0.98
C PHE A 136 -0.66 -2.73 -0.85
N GLY A 137 -1.32 -2.29 -1.93
CA GLY A 137 -2.77 -2.06 -1.93
C GLY A 137 -3.56 -3.33 -1.63
N ASP A 138 -3.15 -4.46 -2.23
CA ASP A 138 -3.76 -5.77 -2.01
C ASP A 138 -3.63 -6.26 -0.57
N GLN A 139 -2.52 -5.95 0.11
CA GLN A 139 -2.38 -6.30 1.53
C GLN A 139 -3.44 -5.59 2.38
N ILE A 140 -3.76 -4.33 2.06
CA ILE A 140 -4.73 -3.53 2.81
C ILE A 140 -6.14 -4.08 2.61
N ILE A 141 -6.57 -4.26 1.35
CA ILE A 141 -7.94 -4.70 1.03
C ILE A 141 -8.20 -6.14 1.51
N ALA A 142 -7.16 -6.98 1.60
CA ALA A 142 -7.26 -8.33 2.13
C ALA A 142 -7.46 -8.38 3.65
N ASP A 143 -6.87 -7.43 4.40
CA ASP A 143 -7.01 -7.34 5.86
C ASP A 143 -8.22 -6.51 6.29
N ASN A 144 -8.46 -5.35 5.65
CA ASN A 144 -9.50 -4.40 6.01
C ASN A 144 -10.14 -3.75 4.77
N SER A 145 -11.33 -4.22 4.39
CA SER A 145 -12.08 -3.70 3.24
C SER A 145 -12.54 -2.25 3.43
N ASP A 146 -12.71 -1.78 4.67
CA ASP A 146 -13.22 -0.45 5.01
C ASP A 146 -12.12 0.43 5.63
N TYR A 147 -10.87 0.21 5.20
CA TYR A 147 -9.69 0.96 5.65
C TYR A 147 -9.85 2.47 5.52
N ILE A 148 -9.55 3.18 6.61
CA ILE A 148 -9.40 4.63 6.67
C ILE A 148 -8.25 4.93 7.61
N PHE A 149 -7.33 5.80 7.20
CA PHE A 149 -6.28 6.28 8.09
C PHE A 149 -6.86 7.28 9.09
N ASP A 150 -6.69 7.00 10.37
CA ASP A 150 -7.31 7.76 11.46
C ASP A 150 -6.79 9.19 11.60
N LYS A 151 -5.63 9.50 11.01
CA LYS A 151 -5.02 10.84 11.03
C LYS A 151 -5.34 11.69 9.80
N ASP A 152 -5.80 11.06 8.72
CA ASP A 152 -6.18 11.71 7.46
C ASP A 152 -7.18 10.84 6.69
N ALA A 153 -8.46 11.20 6.77
CA ALA A 153 -9.56 10.44 6.16
C ALA A 153 -9.55 10.44 4.61
N THR A 154 -8.71 11.26 3.96
CA THR A 154 -8.53 11.18 2.50
C THR A 154 -7.78 9.89 2.10
N ILE A 155 -6.97 9.35 3.01
CA ILE A 155 -6.34 8.04 2.86
C ILE A 155 -7.34 6.98 3.31
N SER A 156 -7.94 6.32 2.34
CA SER A 156 -9.03 5.37 2.55
C SER A 156 -8.99 4.26 1.52
N THR A 157 -9.78 3.19 1.70
CA THR A 157 -9.98 2.15 0.67
C THR A 157 -10.34 2.78 -0.68
N GLN A 158 -11.11 3.87 -0.66
CA GLN A 158 -11.48 4.58 -1.88
C GLN A 158 -10.27 5.12 -2.65
N ALA A 159 -9.29 5.69 -1.93
CA ALA A 159 -8.05 6.14 -2.52
C ALA A 159 -7.18 4.95 -2.99
N ILE A 160 -7.15 3.86 -2.21
CA ILE A 160 -6.42 2.63 -2.59
C ILE A 160 -6.99 2.03 -3.88
N PHE A 161 -8.31 1.91 -4.02
CA PHE A 161 -8.94 1.42 -5.26
C PHE A 161 -8.63 2.30 -6.46
N LEU A 162 -8.57 3.62 -6.29
CA LEU A 162 -8.18 4.52 -7.37
C LEU A 162 -6.72 4.30 -7.79
N SER A 163 -5.80 4.16 -6.82
CA SER A 163 -4.39 3.84 -7.09
C SER A 163 -4.22 2.48 -7.76
N LEU A 164 -4.98 1.46 -7.35
CA LEU A 164 -4.99 0.14 -7.99
C LEU A 164 -5.51 0.24 -9.42
N ALA A 165 -6.60 0.97 -9.65
CA ALA A 165 -7.14 1.19 -10.99
C ALA A 165 -6.10 1.86 -11.93
N GLU A 166 -5.39 2.87 -11.42
CA GLU A 166 -4.31 3.54 -12.14
C GLU A 166 -3.14 2.58 -12.45
N ALA A 167 -2.69 1.82 -11.46
CA ALA A 167 -1.61 0.85 -11.64
C ALA A 167 -1.94 -0.23 -12.68
N HIS A 168 -3.13 -0.83 -12.58
CA HIS A 168 -3.60 -1.83 -13.54
C HIS A 168 -3.70 -1.24 -14.96
N TYR A 169 -4.18 0.00 -15.10
CA TYR A 169 -4.25 0.67 -16.40
C TYR A 169 -2.86 0.78 -17.05
N TYR A 170 -1.86 1.25 -16.30
CA TYR A 170 -0.50 1.41 -16.83
C TYR A 170 0.23 0.08 -17.08
N LEU A 171 -0.22 -1.01 -16.45
CA LEU A 171 0.23 -2.38 -16.72
C LEU A 171 -0.57 -3.06 -17.85
N ASN A 172 -1.50 -2.35 -18.51
CA ASN A 172 -2.36 -2.89 -19.56
C ASN A 172 -3.27 -4.04 -19.08
N GLN A 173 -3.68 -3.99 -17.82
CA GLN A 173 -4.66 -4.89 -17.18
C GLN A 173 -6.00 -4.16 -17.11
N ILE A 174 -6.66 -4.05 -18.26
CA ILE A 174 -7.75 -3.09 -18.45
C ILE A 174 -9.03 -3.57 -17.75
N SER A 175 -9.26 -4.88 -17.73
CA SER A 175 -10.35 -5.52 -16.99
C SER A 175 -10.31 -5.16 -15.51
N GLU A 176 -9.13 -5.25 -14.89
CA GLU A 176 -8.87 -4.95 -13.49
C GLU A 176 -8.98 -3.44 -13.22
N ALA A 177 -8.38 -2.62 -14.08
CA ALA A 177 -8.47 -1.16 -13.97
C ALA A 177 -9.94 -0.69 -13.98
N TYR A 178 -10.74 -1.23 -14.90
CA TYR A 178 -12.16 -0.99 -14.96
C TYR A 178 -12.88 -1.46 -13.69
N THR A 179 -12.60 -2.68 -13.23
CA THR A 179 -13.23 -3.25 -12.04
C THR A 179 -12.97 -2.41 -10.78
N PHE A 180 -11.71 -2.05 -10.52
CA PHE A 180 -11.38 -1.18 -9.39
C PHE A 180 -11.99 0.21 -9.53
N SER A 181 -12.07 0.75 -10.75
CA SER A 181 -12.75 2.04 -10.97
C SER A 181 -14.25 1.97 -10.62
N LEU A 182 -14.94 0.86 -10.88
CA LEU A 182 -16.34 0.68 -10.47
C LEU A 182 -16.49 0.63 -8.95
N LEU A 183 -15.54 0.03 -8.23
CA LEU A 183 -15.53 0.01 -6.76
C LEU A 183 -15.40 1.43 -6.17
N THR A 184 -14.96 2.41 -6.97
CA THR A 184 -14.95 3.83 -6.60
C THR A 184 -16.30 4.55 -6.74
N GLY A 185 -17.35 3.82 -7.15
CA GLY A 185 -18.65 4.39 -7.47
C GLY A 185 -18.69 5.14 -8.80
N LYS A 186 -17.62 5.07 -9.61
CA LYS A 186 -17.60 5.66 -10.95
C LYS A 186 -18.47 4.83 -11.90
N THR A 187 -19.19 5.54 -12.77
CA THR A 187 -20.02 4.96 -13.83
C THR A 187 -19.45 5.28 -15.20
N PHE A 188 -19.69 4.42 -16.18
CA PHE A 188 -19.14 4.54 -17.53
C PHE A 188 -20.25 4.60 -18.57
N GLY A 189 -20.19 5.59 -19.46
CA GLY A 189 -21.15 5.72 -20.57
C GLY A 189 -20.79 4.85 -21.78
N THR A 190 -19.51 4.50 -21.92
CA THR A 190 -18.97 3.71 -23.03
C THR A 190 -18.89 2.21 -22.76
N ALA A 191 -19.18 1.77 -21.53
CA ALA A 191 -19.17 0.37 -21.14
C ALA A 191 -20.60 -0.10 -20.81
N LEU A 192 -21.02 -1.21 -21.38
CA LEU A 192 -22.38 -1.73 -21.26
C LEU A 192 -22.36 -3.20 -20.83
N ASP A 193 -23.16 -3.52 -19.81
CA ASP A 193 -23.35 -4.87 -19.32
C ASP A 193 -24.44 -5.60 -20.10
N THR A 194 -24.19 -6.87 -20.42
CA THR A 194 -25.20 -7.74 -21.03
C THR A 194 -24.92 -9.21 -20.72
N SER A 195 -25.93 -10.05 -20.93
CA SER A 195 -25.75 -11.50 -21.01
C SER A 195 -25.82 -11.94 -22.47
N GLY A 196 -25.12 -13.00 -22.81
CA GLY A 196 -25.09 -13.50 -24.18
C GLY A 196 -24.49 -14.89 -24.31
N ILE A 197 -24.14 -15.21 -25.54
CA ILE A 197 -23.55 -16.48 -25.92
C ILE A 197 -22.22 -16.20 -26.61
N ALA A 198 -21.19 -16.94 -26.20
CA ALA A 198 -19.94 -17.11 -26.93
C ALA A 198 -19.82 -18.55 -27.44
N LEU A 199 -18.93 -18.76 -28.40
CA LEU A 199 -18.62 -20.08 -28.94
C LEU A 199 -17.17 -20.43 -28.63
N ILE A 200 -16.92 -21.68 -28.26
CA ILE A 200 -15.56 -22.22 -28.19
C ILE A 200 -14.98 -22.22 -29.60
N SER A 201 -13.95 -21.40 -29.83
CA SER A 201 -13.38 -21.17 -31.15
C SER A 201 -12.14 -22.02 -31.40
N GLU A 202 -11.36 -22.32 -30.35
CA GLU A 202 -10.07 -22.99 -30.48
C GLU A 202 -9.66 -23.75 -29.21
N HIS A 203 -8.89 -24.82 -29.41
CA HIS A 203 -8.14 -25.50 -28.35
C HIS A 203 -6.67 -25.14 -28.47
N TYR A 204 -6.02 -24.93 -27.33
CA TYR A 204 -4.56 -24.79 -27.22
C TYR A 204 -3.90 -26.17 -27.18
N ASP A 205 -2.58 -26.21 -27.44
CA ASP A 205 -1.79 -27.45 -27.42
C ASP A 205 -1.89 -28.21 -26.08
N ASN A 206 -2.02 -27.47 -24.98
CA ASN A 206 -2.12 -27.96 -23.61
C ASN A 206 -3.57 -28.11 -23.09
N SER A 207 -4.61 -27.83 -23.88
CA SER A 207 -6.02 -27.89 -23.42
C SER A 207 -6.38 -29.23 -22.80
N SER A 208 -5.83 -30.34 -23.32
CA SER A 208 -6.06 -31.69 -22.77
C SER A 208 -5.53 -31.89 -21.34
N ILE A 209 -4.60 -31.05 -20.90
CA ILE A 209 -3.92 -31.12 -19.61
C ILE A 209 -4.58 -30.17 -18.61
N ASP A 210 -4.79 -28.92 -19.01
CA ASP A 210 -5.22 -27.85 -18.11
C ASP A 210 -6.68 -27.41 -18.31
N GLY A 211 -7.31 -27.86 -19.39
CA GLY A 211 -8.69 -27.54 -19.75
C GLY A 211 -8.91 -26.10 -20.22
N LEU A 212 -7.83 -25.38 -20.58
CA LEU A 212 -7.90 -24.02 -21.11
C LEU A 212 -8.33 -24.05 -22.57
N VAL A 213 -9.35 -23.29 -22.94
CA VAL A 213 -9.85 -23.19 -24.32
C VAL A 213 -10.25 -21.75 -24.63
N LYS A 214 -10.19 -21.38 -25.90
CA LYS A 214 -10.55 -20.04 -26.36
C LYS A 214 -12.02 -19.96 -26.71
N ALA A 215 -12.67 -18.89 -26.29
CA ALA A 215 -14.03 -18.56 -26.63
C ALA A 215 -14.11 -17.16 -27.28
N SER A 216 -15.09 -16.96 -28.16
CA SER A 216 -15.29 -15.69 -28.86
C SER A 216 -16.77 -15.33 -28.89
N THR A 217 -17.09 -14.06 -28.65
CA THR A 217 -18.46 -13.56 -28.85
C THR A 217 -18.74 -13.38 -30.35
N PRO A 218 -19.96 -13.66 -30.83
CA PRO A 218 -20.27 -13.65 -32.27
C PRO A 218 -20.44 -12.23 -32.83
N ASN A 219 -20.67 -11.22 -31.99
CA ASN A 219 -20.90 -9.85 -32.44
C ASN A 219 -19.60 -9.05 -32.46
N THR A 220 -18.94 -9.02 -33.61
CA THR A 220 -17.64 -8.33 -33.78
C THR A 220 -17.71 -6.80 -33.68
N ALA A 221 -18.90 -6.20 -33.61
CA ALA A 221 -19.05 -4.78 -33.30
C ALA A 221 -18.96 -4.49 -31.79
N GLN A 222 -19.02 -5.51 -30.95
CA GLN A 222 -18.87 -5.43 -29.50
C GLN A 222 -17.52 -6.04 -29.12
N VAL A 223 -16.68 -5.26 -28.47
CA VAL A 223 -15.42 -5.76 -27.93
C VAL A 223 -15.46 -5.79 -26.42
N LEU A 224 -14.87 -6.82 -25.85
CA LEU A 224 -14.92 -7.15 -24.44
C LEU A 224 -14.09 -6.18 -23.61
N ILE A 225 -14.61 -5.88 -22.42
CA ILE A 225 -13.90 -5.22 -21.32
C ILE A 225 -13.75 -6.22 -20.18
N THR A 226 -14.81 -6.93 -19.80
CA THR A 226 -14.75 -8.00 -18.79
C THR A 226 -15.67 -9.15 -19.17
N VAL A 227 -15.41 -10.33 -18.63
CA VAL A 227 -16.34 -11.46 -18.60
C VAL A 227 -16.50 -11.89 -17.15
N ALA A 228 -17.62 -11.54 -16.54
CA ALA A 228 -17.88 -11.77 -15.12
C ALA A 228 -18.23 -13.23 -14.80
N ASN A 229 -18.83 -13.93 -15.76
CA ASN A 229 -19.29 -15.30 -15.60
C ASN A 229 -19.25 -16.04 -16.93
N ALA A 230 -18.90 -17.32 -16.89
CA ALA A 230 -18.94 -18.23 -18.02
C ALA A 230 -19.49 -19.60 -17.59
N THR A 231 -20.57 -20.03 -18.24
CA THR A 231 -21.21 -21.32 -17.95
C THR A 231 -21.42 -22.16 -19.21
N ILE A 232 -21.15 -23.46 -19.10
CA ILE A 232 -21.30 -24.43 -20.20
C ILE A 232 -22.14 -25.58 -19.66
N SER A 233 -23.30 -25.81 -20.28
CA SER A 233 -24.29 -26.80 -19.82
C SER A 233 -24.64 -26.67 -18.32
N GLY A 234 -24.63 -25.44 -17.78
CA GLY A 234 -24.94 -25.15 -16.38
C GLY A 234 -23.78 -25.32 -15.40
N LEU A 235 -22.58 -25.71 -15.86
CA LEU A 235 -21.36 -25.74 -15.06
C LEU A 235 -20.60 -24.43 -15.20
N THR A 236 -20.11 -23.87 -14.10
CA THR A 236 -19.26 -22.67 -14.10
C THR A 236 -17.84 -23.02 -14.51
N TYR A 237 -17.30 -22.27 -15.47
CA TYR A 237 -15.91 -22.33 -15.90
C TYR A 237 -15.19 -21.09 -15.40
N ARG A 238 -13.90 -21.22 -15.11
CA ARG A 238 -13.07 -20.05 -14.77
C ARG A 238 -12.83 -19.25 -16.03
N VAL A 239 -13.11 -17.96 -16.01
CA VAL A 239 -12.58 -17.02 -17.01
C VAL A 239 -11.11 -16.83 -16.66
N ALA A 240 -10.23 -17.26 -17.55
CA ALA A 240 -8.79 -17.29 -17.31
C ALA A 240 -8.10 -16.02 -17.83
N GLU A 241 -8.57 -15.49 -18.95
CA GLU A 241 -8.03 -14.29 -19.59
C GLU A 241 -9.14 -13.61 -20.40
N VAL A 242 -9.14 -12.28 -20.46
CA VAL A 242 -10.03 -11.51 -21.33
C VAL A 242 -9.13 -10.69 -22.24
N TYR A 243 -9.21 -10.93 -23.56
CA TYR A 243 -8.42 -10.17 -24.51
C TYR A 243 -9.14 -8.85 -24.80
N GLU A 244 -8.89 -7.82 -23.98
CA GLU A 244 -9.68 -6.59 -24.03
C GLU A 244 -9.56 -5.87 -25.37
N GLY A 245 -10.65 -5.23 -25.78
CA GLY A 245 -10.73 -4.61 -27.11
C GLY A 245 -10.87 -5.63 -28.25
N THR A 246 -11.08 -6.92 -27.93
CA THR A 246 -11.46 -7.96 -28.89
C THR A 246 -12.71 -8.71 -28.43
N GLU A 247 -13.23 -9.61 -29.26
CA GLU A 247 -14.34 -10.51 -28.93
C GLU A 247 -13.91 -11.76 -28.13
N ASN A 248 -12.62 -11.91 -27.81
CA ASN A 248 -12.02 -13.16 -27.34
C ASN A 248 -11.76 -13.17 -25.84
N PHE A 249 -11.86 -14.36 -25.25
CA PHE A 249 -11.49 -14.63 -23.87
C PHE A 249 -11.17 -16.12 -23.72
N ASP A 250 -10.43 -16.49 -22.69
CA ASP A 250 -10.14 -17.88 -22.36
C ASP A 250 -10.99 -18.35 -21.19
N VAL A 251 -11.48 -19.58 -21.31
CA VAL A 251 -12.16 -20.29 -20.23
C VAL A 251 -11.41 -21.56 -19.87
N GLN A 252 -11.44 -21.91 -18.60
CA GLN A 252 -10.76 -23.07 -18.07
C GLN A 252 -11.66 -23.89 -17.17
N GLY A 253 -11.75 -25.19 -17.46
CA GLY A 253 -12.55 -26.10 -16.65
C GLY A 253 -12.52 -27.55 -17.11
N ASN A 254 -13.27 -28.38 -16.40
CA ASN A 254 -13.40 -29.81 -16.66
C ASN A 254 -14.88 -30.21 -16.49
N PRO A 255 -15.56 -30.79 -17.50
CA PRO A 255 -15.03 -31.33 -18.77
C PRO A 255 -14.48 -30.27 -19.72
N ILE A 256 -13.55 -30.66 -20.59
CA ILE A 256 -12.98 -29.76 -21.60
C ILE A 256 -14.05 -29.54 -22.68
N PRO A 257 -14.49 -28.29 -22.94
CA PRO A 257 -15.49 -27.99 -23.96
C PRO A 257 -14.97 -28.31 -25.36
N ALA A 258 -15.82 -28.79 -26.26
CA ALA A 258 -15.46 -29.00 -27.66
C ALA A 258 -15.55 -27.70 -28.47
N VAL A 259 -14.78 -27.60 -29.56
CA VAL A 259 -14.92 -26.48 -30.51
C VAL A 259 -16.34 -26.45 -31.08
N GLY A 260 -16.97 -25.29 -31.04
CA GLY A 260 -18.37 -25.07 -31.39
C GLY A 260 -19.36 -25.17 -30.21
N ASP A 261 -18.90 -25.60 -29.03
CA ASP A 261 -19.74 -25.57 -27.82
C ASP A 261 -20.12 -24.14 -27.45
N THR A 262 -21.30 -24.01 -26.86
CA THR A 262 -21.90 -22.74 -26.47
C THR A 262 -21.54 -22.41 -25.03
N VAL A 263 -21.00 -21.21 -24.81
CA VAL A 263 -20.73 -20.65 -23.48
C VAL A 263 -21.74 -19.54 -23.21
N VAL A 264 -22.51 -19.66 -22.14
CA VAL A 264 -23.39 -18.57 -21.67
C VAL A 264 -22.56 -17.68 -20.76
N ILE A 265 -22.51 -16.39 -21.10
CA ILE A 265 -21.66 -15.41 -20.43
C ILE A 265 -22.43 -14.18 -19.97
N ASP A 266 -21.98 -13.60 -18.86
CA ASP A 266 -22.30 -12.25 -18.43
C ASP A 266 -21.04 -11.40 -18.62
N TYR A 267 -21.12 -10.32 -19.39
CA TYR A 267 -19.94 -9.57 -19.83
C TYR A 267 -20.23 -8.08 -19.99
N THR A 268 -19.17 -7.29 -19.85
CA THR A 268 -19.17 -5.86 -20.16
C THR A 268 -18.46 -5.65 -21.49
N PHE A 269 -19.03 -4.85 -22.38
CA PHE A 269 -18.46 -4.54 -23.69
C PHE A 269 -18.50 -3.04 -24.01
N THR A 270 -17.76 -2.65 -25.05
CA THR A 270 -17.86 -1.35 -25.72
C THR A 270 -17.96 -1.53 -27.23
N THR A 271 -18.54 -0.55 -27.93
CA THR A 271 -18.51 -0.46 -29.40
C THR A 271 -17.47 0.55 -29.90
N ASP A 272 -16.83 1.28 -29.00
CA ASP A 272 -15.78 2.27 -29.28
C ASP A 272 -14.70 2.14 -28.20
N TYR A 273 -13.77 1.22 -28.42
CA TYR A 273 -12.70 0.93 -27.47
C TYR A 273 -11.78 2.14 -27.20
N PRO A 274 -11.36 2.92 -28.21
CA PRO A 274 -10.65 4.18 -27.96
C PRO A 274 -11.42 5.13 -27.03
N ALA A 275 -12.72 5.36 -27.27
CA ALA A 275 -13.52 6.23 -26.41
C ALA A 275 -13.62 5.69 -24.99
N PHE A 276 -13.77 4.37 -24.82
CA PHE A 276 -13.76 3.73 -23.52
C PHE A 276 -12.43 3.93 -22.77
N MET A 277 -11.30 3.71 -23.45
CA MET A 277 -9.98 3.90 -22.86
C MET A 277 -9.75 5.35 -22.42
N PHE A 278 -10.21 6.33 -23.21
CA PHE A 278 -10.15 7.75 -22.80
C PHE A 278 -11.05 8.04 -21.60
N GLU A 279 -12.26 7.49 -21.55
CA GLU A 279 -13.16 7.65 -20.39
C GLU A 279 -12.56 7.03 -19.13
N LEU A 280 -11.97 5.82 -19.23
CA LEU A 280 -11.31 5.13 -18.14
C LEU A 280 -10.12 5.92 -17.60
N LEU A 281 -9.22 6.35 -18.49
CA LEU A 281 -8.07 7.15 -18.07
C LEU A 281 -8.51 8.45 -17.39
N ALA A 282 -9.45 9.18 -17.98
CA ALA A 282 -9.96 10.43 -17.39
C ALA A 282 -10.54 10.19 -15.99
N LYS A 283 -11.25 9.07 -15.80
CA LYS A 283 -11.86 8.71 -14.52
C LYS A 283 -10.83 8.28 -13.48
N ILE A 284 -9.76 7.58 -13.82
CA ILE A 284 -8.79 7.12 -12.82
C ILE A 284 -7.78 8.20 -12.43
N THR A 285 -7.63 9.26 -13.22
CA THR A 285 -6.69 10.38 -12.95
C THR A 285 -7.37 11.68 -12.46
N GLU A 286 -8.66 11.62 -12.14
CA GLU A 286 -9.45 12.75 -11.57
C GLU A 286 -9.18 12.94 -10.08
#